data_AF-A0A924YJ85-F1
#
_entry.id   AF-A0A924YJ85-F1
#
_cell.length_a   1.000
_cell.length_b   1.000
_cell.length_c   1.000
_cell.angle_alpha   90.00
_cell.angle_beta   90.00
_cell.angle_gamma   90.00
#
_symmetry.space_group_name_H-M   'P 1'
#
loop_
_entity.id
_entity.type
_entity.pdbx_description
1 polymer ?
#
loop_
_entity_poly.entity_id
_entity_poly.type
_entity_poly.pdbx_seq_one_letter_code
_entity_poly.pdbx_strand_id
1 'polypeptide(L)'
;MSRRIIEIGSKVSALKTDIADVRRRGYIYGAYLEDKADVLANDLENVQAQLNRTLESEITELRGELDEVEGTLQNMSRAGGDRVQLGGFVMIADTTLGALEQKVTAAEQRLSGMYGPIESEISKSEQQLQQINGYLEQKDLASFDFADGESVYMVAEAKWKDGRDEPEGFLYLTDQRLVFEKRQVTGKTLGLFGGKKEHEVEWEVPLNSIENVTTEEKGFLGSSDLLNLKFGAGARFANAVVETKGGANNDEWSRQIRRMSAGNVSDERAVPADPALIERLRKAPTECPVCGGVLPQISAGQNSVTCKYCGAVLRI
;
A
#
# COMPACT_ATOMS: atom_id res chain seq x y z
N MET A 1 -17.78 1.48 23.22
CA MET A 1 -17.53 0.13 22.68
C MET A 1 -18.43 -0.23 21.51
N SER A 2 -19.76 -0.34 21.68
CA SER A 2 -20.72 -0.68 20.61
C SER A 2 -20.54 0.16 19.33
N ARG A 3 -20.38 1.48 19.47
CA ARG A 3 -20.10 2.39 18.34
C ARG A 3 -18.83 2.00 17.54
N ARG A 4 -17.74 1.64 18.23
CA ARG A 4 -16.46 1.33 17.56
C ARG A 4 -16.53 0.04 16.77
N ILE A 5 -17.25 -0.97 17.26
CA ILE A 5 -17.50 -2.20 16.50
C ILE A 5 -18.34 -1.95 15.26
N ILE A 6 -19.35 -1.08 15.35
CA ILE A 6 -20.15 -0.68 14.19
C ILE A 6 -19.28 0.03 13.15
N GLU A 7 -18.40 0.92 13.60
CA GLU A 7 -17.43 1.62 12.73
C GLU A 7 -16.48 0.61 12.05
N ILE A 8 -15.91 -0.35 12.79
CA ILE A 8 -15.09 -1.43 12.24
C ILE A 8 -15.86 -2.25 11.20
N GLY A 9 -17.10 -2.65 11.49
CA GLY A 9 -17.94 -3.40 10.54
C GLY A 9 -18.26 -2.63 9.26
N SER A 10 -18.45 -1.33 9.37
CA SER A 10 -18.66 -0.44 8.22
C SER A 10 -17.41 -0.39 7.34
N LYS A 11 -16.22 -0.29 7.95
CA LYS A 11 -14.95 -0.30 7.23
C LYS A 11 -14.66 -1.62 6.53
N VAL A 12 -14.89 -2.76 7.18
CA VAL A 12 -14.73 -4.08 6.53
C VAL A 12 -15.63 -4.21 5.30
N SER A 13 -16.87 -3.73 5.40
CA SER A 13 -17.81 -3.73 4.27
C SER A 13 -17.35 -2.80 3.14
N ALA A 14 -16.77 -1.64 3.50
CA ALA A 14 -16.19 -0.69 2.54
C ALA A 14 -15.01 -1.31 1.78
N LEU A 15 -14.13 -2.08 2.42
CA LEU A 15 -12.98 -2.72 1.77
C LEU A 15 -13.38 -3.53 0.53
N LYS A 16 -14.46 -4.33 0.60
CA LYS A 16 -14.93 -5.12 -0.55
C LYS A 16 -15.36 -4.23 -1.72
N THR A 17 -15.99 -3.09 -1.41
CA THR A 17 -16.42 -2.11 -2.39
C THR A 17 -15.20 -1.43 -3.02
N ASP A 18 -14.27 -0.94 -2.19
CA ASP A 18 -13.05 -0.27 -2.64
C ASP A 18 -12.16 -1.19 -3.50
N ILE A 19 -12.07 -2.48 -3.15
CA ILE A 19 -11.39 -3.48 -3.97
C ILE A 19 -12.08 -3.61 -5.33
N ALA A 20 -13.41 -3.79 -5.34
CA ALA A 20 -14.16 -3.87 -6.60
C ALA A 20 -13.99 -2.60 -7.45
N ASP A 21 -13.84 -1.43 -6.84
CA ASP A 21 -13.65 -0.16 -7.52
C ASP A 21 -12.29 -0.09 -8.21
N VAL A 22 -11.19 -0.47 -7.53
CA VAL A 22 -9.86 -0.52 -8.17
C VAL A 22 -9.80 -1.56 -9.29
N ARG A 23 -10.53 -2.68 -9.16
CA ARG A 23 -10.67 -3.68 -10.25
C ARG A 23 -11.37 -3.10 -11.47
N ARG A 24 -12.48 -2.37 -11.27
CA ARG A 24 -13.19 -1.70 -12.37
C ARG A 24 -12.33 -0.63 -13.08
N ARG A 25 -11.41 0.00 -12.35
CA ARG A 25 -10.41 0.92 -12.90
C ARG A 25 -9.22 0.22 -13.58
N GLY A 26 -9.21 -1.11 -13.62
CA GLY A 26 -8.21 -1.90 -14.33
C GLY A 26 -6.95 -2.26 -13.53
N TYR A 27 -6.97 -2.13 -12.19
CA TYR A 27 -5.89 -2.65 -11.37
C TYR A 27 -6.02 -4.17 -11.22
N ILE A 28 -5.07 -4.92 -11.75
CA ILE A 28 -5.16 -6.38 -11.87
C ILE A 28 -4.27 -7.14 -10.86
N TYR A 29 -3.51 -6.44 -10.02
CA TYR A 29 -2.58 -7.06 -9.05
C TYR A 29 -3.15 -7.11 -7.64
N GLY A 30 -2.50 -7.84 -6.74
CA GLY A 30 -2.95 -8.01 -5.36
C GLY A 30 -4.20 -8.89 -5.28
N ALA A 31 -4.18 -10.07 -5.92
CA ALA A 31 -5.27 -11.06 -5.86
C ALA A 31 -5.68 -11.48 -4.44
N TYR A 32 -4.77 -11.33 -3.47
CA TYR A 32 -5.03 -11.66 -2.08
C TYR A 32 -5.96 -10.67 -1.37
N LEU A 33 -6.23 -9.49 -1.96
CA LEU A 33 -7.03 -8.44 -1.31
C LEU A 33 -8.46 -8.89 -1.06
N GLU A 34 -9.05 -9.59 -2.03
CA GLU A 34 -10.39 -10.18 -1.94
C GLU A 34 -10.46 -11.18 -0.76
N ASP A 35 -9.55 -12.15 -0.73
CA ASP A 35 -9.47 -13.14 0.34
C ASP A 35 -9.22 -12.48 1.70
N LYS A 36 -8.36 -11.45 1.75
CA LYS A 36 -8.09 -10.70 2.98
C LYS A 36 -9.34 -10.00 3.50
N ALA A 37 -10.14 -9.39 2.63
CA ALA A 37 -11.39 -8.75 3.03
C ALA A 37 -12.42 -9.76 3.57
N ASP A 38 -12.47 -10.97 3.00
CA ASP A 38 -13.31 -12.05 3.50
C ASP A 38 -12.84 -12.57 4.87
N VAL A 39 -11.52 -12.76 5.06
CA VAL A 39 -10.94 -13.14 6.36
C VAL A 39 -11.27 -12.10 7.42
N LEU A 40 -11.09 -10.81 7.14
CA LEU A 40 -11.40 -9.73 8.08
C LEU A 40 -12.89 -9.68 8.46
N ALA A 41 -13.79 -9.99 7.53
CA ALA A 41 -15.22 -10.09 7.83
C ALA A 41 -15.52 -11.25 8.78
N ASN A 42 -14.99 -12.43 8.50
CA ASN A 42 -15.17 -13.59 9.36
C ASN A 42 -14.55 -13.39 10.76
N ASP A 43 -13.36 -12.80 10.84
CA ASP A 43 -12.69 -12.51 12.10
C ASP A 43 -13.49 -11.51 12.93
N LEU A 44 -14.09 -10.50 12.30
CA LEU A 44 -14.93 -9.54 13.00
C LEU A 44 -16.17 -10.20 13.61
N GLU A 45 -16.85 -11.08 12.88
CA GLU A 45 -18.01 -11.83 13.40
C GLU A 45 -17.62 -12.67 14.61
N ASN A 46 -16.48 -13.38 14.53
CA ASN A 46 -15.95 -14.18 15.63
C ASN A 46 -15.62 -13.31 16.86
N VAL A 47 -14.94 -12.18 16.65
CA VAL A 47 -14.60 -11.24 17.73
C VAL A 47 -15.84 -10.62 18.34
N GLN A 48 -16.88 -10.29 17.56
CA GLN A 48 -18.15 -9.80 18.09
C GLN A 48 -18.82 -10.82 19.01
N ALA A 49 -18.89 -12.09 18.58
CA ALA A 49 -19.47 -13.16 19.38
C ALA A 49 -18.68 -13.44 20.67
N GLN A 50 -17.36 -13.29 20.63
CA GLN A 50 -16.51 -13.44 21.81
C GLN A 50 -16.62 -12.22 22.74
N LEU A 51 -16.66 -11.01 22.18
CA LEU A 51 -16.77 -9.77 22.95
C LEU A 51 -18.06 -9.74 23.76
N ASN A 52 -19.19 -10.14 23.17
CA ASN A 52 -20.47 -10.18 23.88
C ASN A 52 -20.40 -11.09 25.12
N ARG A 53 -19.78 -12.28 24.98
CA ARG A 53 -19.58 -13.22 26.09
C ARG A 53 -18.66 -12.65 27.17
N THR A 54 -17.54 -12.04 26.77
CA THR A 54 -16.62 -11.39 27.72
C THR A 54 -17.31 -10.23 28.43
N LEU A 55 -18.03 -9.38 27.70
CA LEU A 55 -18.75 -8.23 28.25
C LEU A 55 -19.79 -8.65 29.29
N GLU A 56 -20.56 -9.71 29.02
CA GLU A 56 -21.51 -10.26 29.99
C GLU A 56 -20.80 -10.71 31.28
N SER A 57 -19.67 -11.42 31.15
CA SER A 57 -18.87 -11.84 32.31
C SER A 57 -18.33 -10.66 33.11
N GLU A 58 -17.77 -9.65 32.45
CA GLU A 58 -17.22 -8.45 33.09
C GLU A 58 -18.32 -7.65 33.79
N ILE A 59 -19.51 -7.53 33.20
CA ILE A 59 -20.66 -6.87 33.84
C ILE A 59 -21.09 -7.61 35.11
N THR A 60 -21.14 -8.95 35.08
CA THR A 60 -21.50 -9.74 36.27
C THR A 60 -20.46 -9.57 37.38
N GLU A 61 -19.17 -9.60 37.06
CA GLU A 61 -18.10 -9.40 38.03
C GLU A 61 -18.16 -7.99 38.64
N LEU A 62 -18.20 -6.94 37.80
CA LEU A 62 -18.22 -5.55 38.25
C LEU A 62 -19.46 -5.20 39.09
N ARG A 63 -20.61 -5.84 38.81
CA ARG A 63 -21.81 -5.68 39.66
C ARG A 63 -21.61 -6.24 41.06
N GLY A 64 -20.99 -7.42 41.18
CA GLY A 64 -20.69 -8.01 42.49
C GLY A 64 -19.77 -7.13 43.33
N GLU A 65 -18.77 -6.51 42.69
CA GLU A 65 -17.85 -5.56 43.33
C GLU A 65 -18.54 -4.25 43.73
N LEU A 66 -19.45 -3.74 42.89
CA LEU A 66 -20.25 -2.56 43.21
C LEU A 66 -21.16 -2.83 44.42
N ASP A 67 -21.81 -4.00 44.46
CA ASP A 67 -22.66 -4.41 45.59
C ASP A 67 -21.87 -4.47 46.91
N GLU A 68 -20.59 -4.85 46.87
CA GLU A 68 -19.68 -4.84 48.03
C GLU A 68 -19.34 -3.41 48.51
N VAL A 69 -19.07 -2.50 47.56
CA VAL A 69 -18.88 -1.08 47.86
C VAL A 69 -20.14 -0.51 48.51
N GLU A 70 -21.31 -0.77 47.94
CA GLU A 70 -22.59 -0.31 48.47
C GLU A 70 -22.86 -0.87 49.88
N GLY A 71 -22.57 -2.15 50.12
CA GLY A 71 -22.67 -2.76 51.44
C GLY A 71 -21.77 -2.07 52.48
N THR A 72 -20.53 -1.73 52.10
CA THR A 72 -19.59 -0.99 52.96
C THR A 72 -20.12 0.41 53.31
N LEU A 73 -20.66 1.13 52.32
CA LEU A 73 -21.24 2.46 52.52
C LEU A 73 -22.52 2.42 53.37
N GLN A 74 -23.36 1.39 53.21
CA GLN A 74 -24.54 1.20 54.04
C GLN A 74 -24.17 0.91 55.50
N ASN A 75 -23.13 0.10 55.73
CA ASN A 75 -22.60 -0.17 57.08
C ASN A 75 -22.03 1.09 57.73
N MET A 76 -21.29 1.91 56.98
CA MET A 76 -20.81 3.23 57.42
C MET A 76 -21.97 4.13 57.86
N SER A 77 -23.04 4.17 57.06
CA SER A 77 -24.22 4.99 57.35
C SER A 77 -24.95 4.55 58.62
N ARG A 78 -24.86 3.27 58.98
CA ARG A 78 -25.45 2.69 60.20
C ARG A 78 -24.59 2.86 61.45
N ALA A 79 -23.29 3.12 61.31
CA ALA A 79 -22.33 3.24 62.41
C ALA A 79 -22.51 4.51 63.29
N GLY A 80 -23.49 5.37 62.98
CA GLY A 80 -24.10 6.26 63.98
C GLY A 80 -23.18 7.31 64.62
N GLY A 81 -22.18 7.84 63.90
CA GLY A 81 -21.43 9.04 64.33
C GLY A 81 -20.18 8.80 65.18
N ASP A 82 -19.77 7.55 65.43
CA ASP A 82 -18.48 7.26 66.07
C ASP A 82 -17.32 7.58 65.11
N ARG A 83 -16.59 8.67 65.40
CA ARG A 83 -15.53 9.23 64.54
C ARG A 83 -14.39 8.26 64.25
N VAL A 84 -14.07 7.34 65.18
CA VAL A 84 -12.99 6.37 64.98
C VAL A 84 -13.43 5.26 64.03
N GLN A 85 -14.66 4.78 64.18
CA GLN A 85 -15.23 3.77 63.28
C GLN A 85 -15.44 4.32 61.87
N LEU A 86 -15.92 5.56 61.75
CA LEU A 86 -16.09 6.25 60.47
C LEU A 86 -14.77 6.36 59.68
N GLY A 87 -13.64 6.64 60.34
CA GLY A 87 -12.33 6.69 59.69
C GLY A 87 -11.91 5.36 59.06
N GLY A 88 -12.18 4.24 59.74
CA GLY A 88 -11.93 2.90 59.20
C GLY A 88 -12.79 2.57 57.98
N PHE A 89 -14.09 2.91 58.03
CA PHE A 89 -15.00 2.68 56.90
C PHE A 89 -14.65 3.52 55.68
N VAL A 90 -14.22 4.78 55.85
CA VAL A 90 -13.78 5.63 54.74
C VAL A 90 -12.55 5.03 54.04
N MET A 91 -11.57 4.53 54.79
CA MET A 91 -10.38 3.90 54.21
C MET A 91 -10.71 2.62 53.42
N ILE A 92 -11.62 1.80 53.94
CA ILE A 92 -12.07 0.58 53.24
C ILE A 92 -12.84 0.96 51.97
N ALA A 93 -13.76 1.92 52.05
CA ALA A 93 -14.51 2.39 50.89
C ALA A 93 -13.58 2.96 49.79
N ASP A 94 -12.59 3.78 50.15
CA ASP A 94 -11.61 4.33 49.23
C ASP A 94 -10.77 3.23 48.54
N THR A 95 -10.29 2.26 49.32
CA THR A 95 -9.54 1.11 48.80
C THR A 95 -10.39 0.27 47.84
N THR A 96 -11.66 0.04 48.18
CA THR A 96 -12.58 -0.79 47.39
C THR A 96 -12.98 -0.06 46.09
N LEU A 97 -13.21 1.25 46.15
CA LEU A 97 -13.45 2.08 44.98
C LEU A 97 -12.23 2.09 44.04
N GLY A 98 -11.03 2.27 44.58
CA GLY A 98 -9.80 2.21 43.78
C GLY A 98 -9.60 0.85 43.11
N ALA A 99 -9.93 -0.25 43.78
CA ALA A 99 -9.90 -1.58 43.19
C ALA A 99 -10.94 -1.75 42.06
N LEU A 100 -12.15 -1.23 42.25
CA LEU A 100 -13.20 -1.25 41.23
C LEU A 100 -12.79 -0.46 39.98
N GLU A 101 -12.23 0.74 40.14
CA GLU A 101 -11.71 1.55 39.02
C GLU A 101 -10.63 0.82 38.22
N GLN A 102 -9.71 0.15 38.90
CA GLN A 102 -8.67 -0.66 38.26
C GLN A 102 -9.28 -1.84 37.48
N LYS A 103 -10.31 -2.50 38.04
CA LYS A 103 -11.02 -3.59 37.36
C LYS A 103 -11.75 -3.10 36.11
N VAL A 104 -12.45 -1.97 36.19
CA VAL A 104 -13.11 -1.35 35.03
C VAL A 104 -12.08 -1.05 33.93
N THR A 105 -10.96 -0.41 34.30
CA THR A 105 -9.89 -0.08 33.34
C THR A 105 -9.32 -1.34 32.68
N ALA A 106 -9.09 -2.39 33.47
CA ALA A 106 -8.59 -3.67 32.95
C ALA A 106 -9.61 -4.35 32.02
N ALA A 107 -10.90 -4.30 32.35
CA ALA A 107 -11.98 -4.81 31.50
C ALA A 107 -12.03 -4.05 30.17
N GLU A 108 -11.95 -2.72 30.19
CA GLU A 108 -11.92 -1.89 28.97
C GLU A 108 -10.72 -2.22 28.08
N GLN A 109 -9.53 -2.40 28.67
CA GLN A 109 -8.32 -2.77 27.94
C GLN A 109 -8.43 -4.17 27.33
N ARG A 110 -8.96 -5.15 28.08
CA ARG A 110 -9.20 -6.51 27.57
C ARG A 110 -10.14 -6.48 26.37
N LEU A 111 -11.30 -5.82 26.54
CA LEU A 111 -12.31 -5.71 25.50
C LEU A 111 -11.79 -4.98 24.26
N SER A 112 -10.98 -3.93 24.43
CA SER A 112 -10.33 -3.22 23.32
C SER A 112 -9.26 -4.05 22.61
N GLY A 113 -8.49 -4.82 23.38
CA GLY A 113 -7.46 -5.72 22.85
C GLY A 113 -8.02 -6.82 21.95
N MET A 114 -9.29 -7.19 22.11
CA MET A 114 -9.94 -8.22 21.28
C MET A 114 -10.16 -7.79 19.83
N TYR A 115 -10.45 -6.51 19.57
CA TYR A 115 -10.68 -6.01 18.21
C TYR A 115 -9.52 -5.19 17.62
N GLY A 116 -8.53 -4.80 18.44
CA GLY A 116 -7.36 -4.02 18.01
C GLY A 116 -6.59 -4.61 16.82
N PRO A 117 -6.32 -5.94 16.76
CA PRO A 117 -5.66 -6.55 15.61
C PRO A 117 -6.44 -6.39 14.29
N ILE A 118 -7.76 -6.58 14.34
CA ILE A 118 -8.64 -6.41 13.17
C ILE A 118 -8.62 -4.95 12.71
N GLU A 119 -8.73 -4.01 13.65
CA GLU A 119 -8.65 -2.58 13.34
C GLU A 119 -7.32 -2.21 12.67
N SER A 120 -6.21 -2.76 13.16
CA SER A 120 -4.88 -2.55 12.55
C SER A 120 -4.81 -3.09 11.12
N GLU A 121 -5.33 -4.30 10.87
CA GLU A 121 -5.30 -4.91 9.54
C GLU A 121 -6.23 -4.21 8.54
N ILE A 122 -7.38 -3.69 9.00
CA ILE A 122 -8.26 -2.84 8.20
C ILE A 122 -7.50 -1.58 7.79
N SER A 123 -6.89 -0.86 8.74
CA SER A 123 -6.16 0.37 8.43
C SER A 123 -5.00 0.16 7.47
N LYS A 124 -4.27 -0.96 7.56
CA LYS A 124 -3.25 -1.32 6.57
C LYS A 124 -3.85 -1.56 5.19
N SER A 125 -5.00 -2.21 5.12
CA SER A 125 -5.69 -2.50 3.85
C SER A 125 -6.28 -1.23 3.22
N GLU A 126 -6.83 -0.32 4.03
CA GLU A 126 -7.27 1.02 3.60
C GLU A 126 -6.09 1.81 3.01
N GLN A 127 -4.94 1.83 3.69
CA GLN A 127 -3.72 2.51 3.20
C GLN A 127 -3.22 1.91 1.88
N GLN A 128 -3.25 0.58 1.75
CA GLN A 128 -2.85 -0.08 0.52
C GLN A 128 -3.79 0.26 -0.65
N LEU A 129 -5.12 0.27 -0.42
CA LEU A 129 -6.10 0.64 -1.44
C LEU A 129 -5.99 2.12 -1.82
N GLN A 130 -5.68 2.99 -0.86
CA GLN A 130 -5.39 4.39 -1.14
C GLN A 130 -4.16 4.53 -2.05
N GLN A 131 -3.11 3.75 -1.78
CA GLN A 131 -1.90 3.73 -2.61
C GLN A 131 -2.21 3.24 -4.04
N ILE A 132 -2.99 2.16 -4.19
CA ILE A 132 -3.43 1.63 -5.48
C ILE A 132 -4.26 2.68 -6.26
N ASN A 133 -5.18 3.37 -5.59
CA ASN A 133 -5.93 4.45 -6.20
C ASN A 133 -5.01 5.57 -6.70
N GLY A 134 -3.97 5.91 -5.93
CA GLY A 134 -2.93 6.84 -6.36
C GLY A 134 -2.20 6.38 -7.62
N TYR A 135 -1.89 5.09 -7.74
CA TYR A 135 -1.28 4.53 -8.96
C TYR A 135 -2.19 4.68 -10.18
N LEU A 136 -3.48 4.40 -10.00
CA LEU A 136 -4.48 4.52 -11.06
C LEU A 136 -4.71 5.99 -11.45
N GLU A 137 -4.73 6.92 -10.49
CA GLU A 137 -4.77 8.35 -10.78
C GLU A 137 -3.55 8.80 -11.60
N GLN A 138 -2.36 8.32 -11.27
CA GLN A 138 -1.18 8.66 -12.08
C GLN A 138 -1.24 8.02 -13.47
N LYS A 139 -1.75 6.79 -13.59
CA LYS A 139 -2.03 6.16 -14.89
C LYS A 139 -2.94 7.05 -15.75
N ASP A 140 -4.02 7.57 -15.17
CA ASP A 140 -4.98 8.45 -15.87
C ASP A 140 -4.36 9.81 -16.27
N LEU A 141 -3.32 10.25 -15.56
CA LEU A 141 -2.60 11.51 -15.79
C LEU A 141 -1.29 11.36 -16.57
N ALA A 142 -0.96 10.16 -17.04
CA ALA A 142 0.25 9.91 -17.80
C ALA A 142 0.22 10.65 -19.16
N SER A 143 1.37 11.13 -19.59
CA SER A 143 1.62 11.74 -20.91
C SER A 143 1.84 10.71 -22.01
N PHE A 144 1.78 9.42 -21.67
CA PHE A 144 1.97 8.29 -22.56
C PHE A 144 0.83 7.31 -22.47
N ASP A 145 0.57 6.61 -23.57
CA ASP A 145 -0.41 5.54 -23.61
C ASP A 145 0.19 4.23 -23.09
N PHE A 146 -0.62 3.53 -22.30
CA PHE A 146 -0.35 2.14 -21.92
C PHE A 146 -0.66 1.25 -23.12
N ALA A 147 0.23 0.32 -23.42
CA ALA A 147 0.06 -0.59 -24.54
C ALA A 147 -1.02 -1.66 -24.24
N ASP A 148 -1.57 -2.32 -25.26
CA ASP A 148 -2.64 -3.30 -25.07
C ASP A 148 -2.25 -4.41 -24.09
N GLY A 149 -3.04 -4.56 -23.02
CA GLY A 149 -2.76 -5.52 -21.96
C GLY A 149 -1.68 -5.08 -20.97
N GLU A 150 -1.13 -3.86 -21.11
CA GLU A 150 -0.22 -3.25 -20.14
C GLU A 150 -0.97 -2.73 -18.91
N SER A 151 -0.53 -3.18 -17.75
CA SER A 151 -1.13 -2.81 -16.47
C SER A 151 -0.11 -2.16 -15.55
N VAL A 152 -0.49 -1.04 -14.94
CA VAL A 152 0.32 -0.39 -13.90
C VAL A 152 0.38 -1.28 -12.66
N TYR A 153 1.57 -1.44 -12.10
CA TYR A 153 1.78 -2.17 -10.85
C TYR A 153 2.02 -1.22 -9.69
N MET A 154 2.97 -0.29 -9.84
CA MET A 154 3.26 0.74 -8.86
C MET A 154 3.74 2.03 -9.52
N VAL A 155 3.47 3.14 -8.85
CA VAL A 155 3.91 4.48 -9.27
C VAL A 155 4.46 5.23 -8.06
N ALA A 156 5.56 5.94 -8.23
CA ALA A 156 6.07 6.83 -7.20
C ALA A 156 6.45 8.17 -7.80
N GLU A 157 6.27 9.23 -7.02
CA GLU A 157 7.01 10.46 -7.25
C GLU A 157 8.51 10.14 -7.24
N ALA A 158 9.22 10.71 -8.19
CA ALA A 158 10.62 10.38 -8.40
C ALA A 158 11.41 11.56 -8.95
N LYS A 159 12.72 11.50 -8.71
CA LYS A 159 13.70 12.40 -9.31
C LYS A 159 14.77 11.57 -9.99
N TRP A 160 15.00 11.82 -11.28
CA TRP A 160 16.06 11.14 -12.02
C TRP A 160 17.37 11.91 -11.88
N LYS A 161 18.41 11.26 -11.35
CA LYS A 161 19.75 11.83 -11.14
C LYS A 161 20.59 11.68 -12.41
N ASP A 162 20.28 12.47 -13.45
CA ASP A 162 21.02 12.44 -14.72
C ASP A 162 22.42 13.11 -14.66
N GLY A 163 22.72 13.81 -13.56
CA GLY A 163 23.98 14.52 -13.33
C GLY A 163 24.01 15.98 -13.78
N ARG A 164 22.95 16.50 -14.40
CA ARG A 164 22.81 17.91 -14.82
C ARG A 164 21.55 18.56 -14.27
N ASP A 165 20.39 18.11 -14.76
CA ASP A 165 19.13 18.86 -14.59
C ASP A 165 18.21 18.25 -13.51
N GLU A 166 18.54 17.04 -13.05
CA GLU A 166 17.79 16.27 -12.04
C GLU A 166 16.25 16.39 -12.15
N PRO A 167 15.64 16.00 -13.29
CA PRO A 167 14.22 16.23 -13.49
C PRO A 167 13.35 15.51 -12.46
N GLU A 168 12.28 16.17 -12.04
CA GLU A 168 11.26 15.62 -11.16
C GLU A 168 10.03 15.14 -11.95
N GLY A 169 9.41 14.09 -11.46
CA GLY A 169 8.22 13.52 -12.05
C GLY A 169 7.82 12.20 -11.40
N PHE A 170 7.48 11.20 -12.22
CA PHE A 170 6.90 9.94 -11.78
C PHE A 170 7.63 8.76 -12.40
N LEU A 171 7.96 7.78 -11.55
CA LEU A 171 8.45 6.47 -11.97
C LEU A 171 7.26 5.51 -11.99
N TYR A 172 6.99 4.90 -13.15
CA TYR A 172 5.96 3.90 -13.34
C TYR A 172 6.62 2.54 -13.55
N LEU A 173 6.16 1.53 -12.80
CA LEU A 173 6.44 0.12 -13.06
C LEU A 173 5.17 -0.54 -13.58
N THR A 174 5.25 -1.15 -14.77
CA THR A 174 4.17 -1.92 -15.40
C THR A 174 4.58 -3.39 -15.51
N ASP A 175 3.72 -4.28 -16.03
CA ASP A 175 4.13 -5.66 -16.38
C ASP A 175 5.12 -5.73 -17.55
N GLN A 176 5.44 -4.60 -18.20
CA GLN A 176 6.20 -4.62 -19.45
C GLN A 176 7.42 -3.73 -19.43
N ARG A 177 7.36 -2.57 -18.76
CA ARG A 177 8.43 -1.58 -18.78
C ARG A 177 8.49 -0.77 -17.49
N LEU A 178 9.65 -0.17 -17.30
CA LEU A 178 9.85 0.93 -16.37
C LEU A 178 9.84 2.24 -17.17
N VAL A 179 9.06 3.22 -16.73
CA VAL A 179 8.92 4.52 -17.40
C VAL A 179 9.21 5.64 -16.40
N PHE A 180 10.09 6.56 -16.76
CA PHE A 180 10.23 7.82 -16.05
C PHE A 180 9.62 8.94 -16.88
N GLU A 181 8.53 9.48 -16.33
CA GLU A 181 7.86 10.65 -16.85
C GLU A 181 8.34 11.87 -16.08
N LYS A 182 8.83 12.88 -16.78
CA LYS A 182 9.08 14.18 -16.18
C LYS A 182 7.76 14.93 -16.07
N ARG A 183 7.48 15.46 -14.88
CA ARG A 183 6.30 16.28 -14.62
C ARG A 183 6.65 17.38 -13.62
N GLN A 184 7.13 18.51 -14.14
CA GLN A 184 7.61 19.62 -13.33
C GLN A 184 7.31 20.99 -13.94
N VAL A 185 7.42 22.04 -13.12
CA VAL A 185 7.28 23.43 -13.58
C VAL A 185 8.64 24.13 -13.46
N THR A 186 9.27 24.40 -14.59
CA THR A 186 10.59 25.06 -14.65
C THR A 186 10.45 26.58 -14.90
N GLY A 187 11.48 27.35 -14.55
CA GLY A 187 11.52 28.79 -14.85
C GLY A 187 10.74 29.70 -13.89
N LYS A 188 10.40 29.23 -12.68
CA LYS A 188 9.88 30.11 -11.62
C LYS A 188 11.02 30.84 -10.93
N THR A 189 11.28 32.08 -11.33
CA THR A 189 12.17 33.01 -10.61
C THR A 189 11.32 33.95 -9.75
N LEU A 190 11.56 33.95 -8.43
CA LEU A 190 11.14 34.98 -7.45
C LEU A 190 9.79 35.68 -7.74
N GLY A 191 8.68 34.96 -7.61
CA GLY A 191 7.34 35.56 -7.54
C GLY A 191 6.67 35.94 -8.87
N LEU A 192 7.28 35.66 -10.02
CA LEU A 192 6.65 35.85 -11.33
C LEU A 192 5.81 34.61 -11.73
N PHE A 193 4.53 34.85 -12.04
CA PHE A 193 3.64 33.88 -12.67
C PHE A 193 4.14 33.58 -14.09
N GLY A 194 4.33 32.31 -14.47
CA GLY A 194 4.71 31.95 -15.85
C GLY A 194 5.69 30.79 -16.08
N GLY A 195 5.89 29.88 -15.11
CA GLY A 195 6.78 28.73 -15.32
C GLY A 195 6.30 27.79 -16.45
N LYS A 196 7.25 27.20 -17.20
CA LYS A 196 6.98 26.21 -18.24
C LYS A 196 6.63 24.88 -17.59
N LYS A 197 5.43 24.36 -17.89
CA LYS A 197 5.04 23.00 -17.51
C LYS A 197 5.71 22.03 -18.48
N GLU A 198 6.48 21.11 -17.95
CA GLU A 198 7.10 20.01 -18.69
C GLU A 198 6.42 18.73 -18.24
N HIS A 199 5.82 18.02 -19.19
CA HIS A 199 5.07 16.78 -18.98
C HIS A 199 5.30 15.87 -20.17
N GLU A 200 6.32 15.01 -20.06
CA GLU A 200 6.75 14.14 -21.15
C GLU A 200 7.54 12.93 -20.60
N VAL A 201 7.57 11.85 -21.36
CA VAL A 201 8.44 10.70 -21.08
C VAL A 201 9.89 11.08 -21.38
N GLU A 202 10.75 11.10 -20.37
CA GLU A 202 12.19 11.26 -20.55
C GLU A 202 12.80 9.95 -21.05
N TRP A 203 12.37 8.86 -20.43
CA TRP A 203 12.81 7.54 -20.81
C TRP A 203 11.90 6.41 -20.38
N GLU A 204 12.01 5.31 -21.11
CA GLU A 204 11.37 4.04 -20.82
C GLU A 204 12.29 2.89 -21.22
N VAL A 205 12.19 1.78 -20.50
CA VAL A 205 12.97 0.56 -20.73
C VAL A 205 12.10 -0.67 -20.51
N PRO A 206 12.08 -1.65 -21.44
CA PRO A 206 11.46 -2.94 -21.20
C PRO A 206 12.04 -3.64 -19.97
N LEU A 207 11.22 -4.33 -19.18
CA LEU A 207 11.66 -4.95 -17.92
C LEU A 207 12.75 -6.02 -18.11
N ASN A 208 12.67 -6.77 -19.20
CA ASN A 208 13.66 -7.78 -19.60
C ASN A 208 15.01 -7.16 -20.03
N SER A 209 15.07 -5.86 -20.29
CA SER A 209 16.33 -5.15 -20.55
C SER A 209 17.02 -4.65 -19.28
N ILE A 210 16.40 -4.83 -18.11
CA ILE A 210 16.99 -4.45 -16.83
C ILE A 210 17.92 -5.59 -16.37
N GLU A 211 19.23 -5.34 -16.40
CA GLU A 211 20.24 -6.32 -15.99
C GLU A 211 20.39 -6.40 -14.47
N ASN A 212 20.27 -5.26 -13.78
CA ASN A 212 20.43 -5.18 -12.34
C ASN A 212 19.72 -3.96 -11.74
N VAL A 213 19.24 -4.11 -10.51
CA VAL A 213 18.63 -3.03 -9.71
C VAL A 213 19.16 -3.09 -8.29
N THR A 214 19.86 -2.06 -7.82
CA THR A 214 20.36 -2.01 -6.44
C THR A 214 19.87 -0.79 -5.72
N THR A 215 19.67 -0.92 -4.40
CA THR A 215 19.33 0.20 -3.52
C THR A 215 20.61 0.77 -2.91
N GLU A 216 20.65 2.09 -2.74
CA GLU A 216 21.70 2.76 -1.98
C GLU A 216 21.01 3.59 -0.89
N GLU A 217 21.11 3.11 0.35
CA GLU A 217 20.75 3.87 1.55
C GLU A 217 21.99 4.61 2.03
N LYS A 218 21.95 5.95 2.04
CA LYS A 218 22.96 6.75 2.77
C LYS A 218 22.30 7.23 4.06
N GLY A 219 22.88 6.84 5.20
CA GLY A 219 22.24 6.84 6.52
C GLY A 219 21.79 8.18 7.13
N PHE A 220 21.60 8.13 8.46
CA PHE A 220 20.86 8.98 9.43
C PHE A 220 20.92 10.54 9.34
N LEU A 221 21.61 11.12 8.36
CA LEU A 221 21.80 12.57 8.17
C LEU A 221 21.14 13.15 6.91
N GLY A 222 20.12 12.48 6.38
CA GLY A 222 19.19 13.08 5.40
C GLY A 222 19.59 12.93 3.93
N SER A 223 20.11 11.76 3.55
CA SER A 223 20.36 11.43 2.15
C SER A 223 19.29 10.52 1.58
N SER A 224 18.87 10.85 0.36
CA SER A 224 17.86 10.20 -0.47
C SER A 224 18.07 8.70 -0.66
N ASP A 225 16.99 7.93 -0.62
CA ASP A 225 17.01 6.52 -1.04
C ASP A 225 17.11 6.46 -2.58
N LEU A 226 18.19 5.85 -3.09
CA LEU A 226 18.43 5.74 -4.54
C LEU A 226 18.18 4.33 -5.08
N LEU A 227 17.49 4.25 -6.22
CA LEU A 227 17.41 3.09 -7.11
C LEU A 227 18.47 3.24 -8.20
N ASN A 228 19.44 2.34 -8.19
CA ASN A 228 20.49 2.25 -9.21
C ASN A 228 20.11 1.15 -10.22
N LEU A 229 19.76 1.56 -11.43
CA LEU A 229 19.31 0.68 -12.51
C LEU A 229 20.43 0.51 -13.54
N LYS A 230 20.73 -0.74 -13.91
CA LYS A 230 21.64 -1.08 -15.01
C LYS A 230 20.84 -1.72 -16.14
N PHE A 231 21.03 -1.23 -17.37
CA PHE A 231 20.32 -1.70 -18.55
C PHE A 231 21.23 -2.46 -19.49
N GLY A 232 20.63 -3.35 -20.27
CA GLY A 232 21.29 -4.17 -21.26
C GLY A 232 21.67 -3.43 -22.53
N ALA A 233 22.44 -4.12 -23.38
CA ALA A 233 22.88 -3.58 -24.66
C ALA A 233 21.67 -3.21 -25.56
N GLY A 234 21.66 -1.97 -26.06
CA GLY A 234 20.58 -1.45 -26.92
C GLY A 234 19.60 -0.48 -26.23
N ALA A 235 19.68 -0.33 -24.91
CA ALA A 235 19.02 0.75 -24.18
C ALA A 235 19.60 2.12 -24.55
N ARG A 236 18.79 3.18 -24.43
CA ARG A 236 19.21 4.57 -24.74
C ARG A 236 20.38 5.04 -23.87
N PHE A 237 20.44 4.56 -22.63
CA PHE A 237 21.48 4.82 -21.65
C PHE A 237 21.86 3.51 -20.96
N ALA A 238 23.11 3.40 -20.49
CA ALA A 238 23.61 2.18 -19.84
C ALA A 238 23.04 1.99 -18.43
N ASN A 239 22.67 3.08 -17.77
CA ASN A 239 22.19 3.09 -16.40
C ASN A 239 21.32 4.32 -16.12
N ALA A 240 20.49 4.23 -15.08
CA ALA A 240 19.75 5.36 -14.52
C ALA A 240 19.79 5.29 -13.00
N VAL A 241 19.84 6.45 -12.34
CA VAL A 241 19.79 6.58 -10.89
C VAL A 241 18.54 7.38 -10.54
N VAL A 242 17.64 6.80 -9.76
CA VAL A 242 16.34 7.40 -9.44
C VAL A 242 16.17 7.48 -7.94
N GLU A 243 15.89 8.67 -7.44
CA GLU A 243 15.43 8.91 -6.08
C GLU A 243 13.90 8.78 -6.07
N THR A 244 13.34 7.84 -5.29
CA THR A 244 11.88 7.79 -5.08
C THR A 244 11.50 8.69 -3.90
N LYS A 245 10.29 9.28 -3.95
CA LYS A 245 9.78 10.24 -2.97
C LYS A 245 8.45 9.74 -2.37
N GLY A 246 7.91 10.50 -1.42
CA GLY A 246 6.56 10.28 -0.89
C GLY A 246 6.42 9.03 0.00
N GLY A 247 7.51 8.58 0.64
CA GLY A 247 7.50 7.38 1.49
C GLY A 247 7.55 6.06 0.72
N ALA A 248 7.89 6.10 -0.58
CA ALA A 248 8.20 4.91 -1.35
C ALA A 248 9.39 4.16 -0.74
N ASN A 249 9.28 2.83 -0.67
CA ASN A 249 10.33 1.97 -0.13
C ASN A 249 11.18 1.40 -1.28
N ASN A 250 12.45 1.77 -1.36
CA ASN A 250 13.32 1.36 -2.46
C ASN A 250 13.63 -0.13 -2.47
N ASP A 251 13.67 -0.79 -1.32
CA ASP A 251 13.86 -2.25 -1.27
C ASP A 251 12.65 -2.98 -1.85
N GLU A 252 11.45 -2.47 -1.62
CA GLU A 252 10.24 -2.97 -2.27
C GLU A 252 10.29 -2.71 -3.79
N TRP A 253 10.63 -1.50 -4.24
CA TRP A 253 10.80 -1.21 -5.66
C TRP A 253 11.82 -2.14 -6.33
N SER A 254 13.01 -2.29 -5.74
CA SER A 254 14.07 -3.17 -6.25
C SER A 254 13.62 -4.61 -6.33
N ARG A 255 12.95 -5.12 -5.28
CA ARG A 255 12.37 -6.47 -5.23
C ARG A 255 11.33 -6.66 -6.34
N GLN A 256 10.41 -5.73 -6.53
CA GLN A 256 9.33 -5.87 -7.49
C GLN A 256 9.82 -5.73 -8.93
N ILE A 257 10.73 -4.80 -9.22
CA ILE A 257 11.36 -4.71 -10.54
C ILE A 257 12.06 -6.04 -10.87
N ARG A 258 12.86 -6.59 -9.95
CA ARG A 258 13.56 -7.88 -10.16
C ARG A 258 12.57 -9.02 -10.39
N ARG A 259 11.49 -9.10 -9.61
CA ARG A 259 10.47 -10.15 -9.77
C ARG A 259 9.77 -10.06 -11.12
N MET A 260 9.40 -8.85 -11.55
CA MET A 260 8.73 -8.64 -12.83
C MET A 260 9.66 -8.87 -14.01
N SER A 261 10.91 -8.41 -13.95
CA SER A 261 11.94 -8.71 -14.95
C SER A 261 12.16 -10.22 -15.11
N ALA A 262 11.97 -11.00 -14.05
CA ALA A 262 12.06 -12.46 -14.08
C ALA A 262 10.74 -13.16 -14.48
N GLY A 263 9.63 -12.44 -14.68
CA GLY A 263 8.31 -12.99 -14.99
C GLY A 263 7.56 -13.60 -13.79
N ASN A 264 8.03 -13.37 -12.56
CA ASN A 264 7.54 -13.99 -11.33
C ASN A 264 6.43 -13.18 -10.64
N VAL A 265 5.41 -12.73 -11.38
CA VAL A 265 4.28 -11.93 -10.84
C VAL A 265 2.90 -12.44 -11.27
N SER A 266 2.83 -13.60 -11.92
CA SER A 266 1.55 -14.21 -12.32
C SER A 266 0.70 -14.62 -11.12
N ASP A 267 1.34 -14.94 -9.99
CA ASP A 267 0.72 -15.32 -8.72
C ASP A 267 -0.02 -14.17 -8.03
N GLU A 268 0.31 -12.93 -8.37
CA GLU A 268 -0.34 -11.75 -7.80
C GLU A 268 -1.51 -11.22 -8.65
N ARG A 269 -1.71 -11.77 -9.84
CA ARG A 269 -2.75 -11.31 -10.75
C ARG A 269 -4.12 -11.81 -10.30
N ALA A 270 -5.02 -10.88 -10.02
CA ALA A 270 -6.44 -11.15 -9.77
C ALA A 270 -7.17 -11.54 -11.06
N VAL A 271 -6.65 -11.11 -12.22
CA VAL A 271 -7.18 -11.42 -13.54
C VAL A 271 -6.13 -12.19 -14.36
N PRO A 272 -6.42 -13.41 -14.84
CA PRO A 272 -5.52 -14.16 -15.69
C PRO A 272 -5.09 -13.35 -16.92
N ALA A 273 -3.82 -13.43 -17.29
CA ALA A 273 -3.33 -12.82 -18.51
C ALA A 273 -3.93 -13.53 -19.74
N ASP A 274 -4.22 -12.76 -20.80
CA ASP A 274 -4.76 -13.29 -22.05
C ASP A 274 -3.76 -14.29 -22.70
N PRO A 275 -4.13 -15.57 -22.84
CA PRO A 275 -3.25 -16.56 -23.47
C PRO A 275 -2.83 -16.22 -24.90
N ALA A 276 -3.70 -15.53 -25.66
CA ALA A 276 -3.39 -15.12 -27.03
C ALA A 276 -2.31 -14.03 -27.05
N LEU A 277 -2.37 -13.08 -26.12
CA LEU A 277 -1.36 -12.05 -25.95
C LEU A 277 0.00 -12.65 -25.55
N ILE A 278 0.00 -13.60 -24.61
CA ILE A 278 1.21 -14.32 -24.19
C ILE A 278 1.85 -15.04 -25.38
N GLU A 279 1.04 -15.75 -26.16
CA GLU A 279 1.54 -16.51 -27.31
C GLU A 279 2.09 -15.60 -28.42
N ARG A 280 1.45 -14.45 -28.65
CA ARG A 280 1.94 -13.43 -29.58
C ARG A 280 3.31 -12.88 -29.15
N LEU A 281 3.44 -12.52 -27.88
CA LEU A 281 4.71 -12.04 -27.32
C LEU A 281 5.81 -13.11 -27.39
N ARG A 282 5.48 -14.39 -27.17
CA ARG A 282 6.44 -15.49 -27.29
C ARG A 282 6.95 -15.67 -28.72
N LYS A 283 6.10 -15.42 -29.73
CA LYS A 283 6.41 -15.57 -31.16
C LYS A 283 7.03 -14.32 -31.79
N ALA A 284 7.10 -13.23 -31.04
CA ALA A 284 7.68 -11.97 -31.47
C ALA A 284 9.13 -12.16 -31.96
N PRO A 285 9.50 -11.71 -33.17
CA PRO A 285 10.86 -11.85 -33.67
C PRO A 285 11.84 -11.02 -32.83
N THR A 286 12.93 -11.65 -32.38
CA THR A 286 14.04 -10.99 -31.65
C THR A 286 15.13 -10.49 -32.58
N GLU A 287 15.14 -10.94 -33.83
CA GLU A 287 16.07 -10.54 -34.88
C GLU A 287 15.30 -10.04 -36.10
N CYS A 288 15.84 -9.03 -36.77
CA CYS A 288 15.24 -8.49 -37.98
C CYS A 288 15.40 -9.51 -39.11
N PRO A 289 14.31 -10.07 -39.67
CA PRO A 289 14.42 -11.04 -40.76
C PRO A 289 14.99 -10.43 -42.05
N VAL A 290 15.11 -9.10 -42.12
CA VAL A 290 15.67 -8.38 -43.27
C VAL A 290 17.19 -8.24 -43.19
N CYS A 291 17.75 -7.93 -42.01
CA CYS A 291 19.18 -7.63 -41.87
C CYS A 291 19.92 -8.41 -40.77
N GLY A 292 19.23 -9.27 -40.03
CA GLY A 292 19.78 -9.98 -38.87
C GLY A 292 20.06 -9.09 -37.65
N GLY A 293 19.77 -7.78 -37.73
CA GLY A 293 19.96 -6.85 -36.62
C GLY A 293 19.00 -7.16 -35.48
N VAL A 294 19.49 -7.13 -34.24
CA VAL A 294 18.67 -7.35 -33.03
C VAL A 294 17.52 -6.35 -33.01
N LEU A 295 16.29 -6.84 -32.89
CA LEU A 295 15.11 -6.00 -32.78
C LEU A 295 14.91 -5.57 -31.33
N PRO A 296 14.37 -4.36 -31.10
CA PRO A 296 13.86 -4.04 -29.79
C PRO A 296 12.81 -5.07 -29.38
N GLN A 297 12.85 -5.49 -28.11
CA GLN A 297 11.86 -6.43 -27.60
C GLN A 297 10.47 -5.80 -27.66
N ILE A 298 9.52 -6.62 -28.11
CA ILE A 298 8.16 -6.20 -28.39
C ILE A 298 7.39 -6.18 -27.06
N SER A 299 6.87 -5.00 -26.71
CA SER A 299 5.93 -4.84 -25.60
C SER A 299 4.53 -5.33 -25.99
N ALA A 300 3.71 -5.75 -25.03
CA ALA A 300 2.35 -6.19 -25.32
C ALA A 300 1.52 -4.99 -25.81
N GLY A 301 0.99 -5.10 -27.03
CA GLY A 301 0.28 -4.01 -27.72
C GLY A 301 1.04 -3.37 -28.88
N GLN A 302 2.35 -3.63 -29.01
CA GLN A 302 3.05 -3.30 -30.25
C GLN A 302 2.65 -4.28 -31.36
N ASN A 303 1.97 -3.75 -32.37
CA ASN A 303 1.63 -4.49 -33.60
C ASN A 303 2.70 -4.33 -34.68
N SER A 304 3.73 -3.51 -34.42
CA SER A 304 4.91 -3.43 -35.26
C SER A 304 6.17 -3.04 -34.49
N VAL A 305 7.33 -3.42 -35.04
CA VAL A 305 8.65 -3.03 -34.56
C VAL A 305 9.50 -2.53 -35.73
N THR A 306 10.16 -1.39 -35.54
CA THR A 306 11.08 -0.82 -36.54
C THR A 306 12.52 -1.21 -36.22
N CYS A 307 13.20 -1.84 -37.17
CA CYS A 307 14.61 -2.18 -37.04
C CYS A 307 15.47 -0.90 -37.08
N LYS A 308 16.23 -0.63 -36.02
CA LYS A 308 17.14 0.53 -35.94
C LYS A 308 18.31 0.47 -36.94
N TYR A 309 18.63 -0.72 -37.47
CA TYR A 309 19.77 -0.92 -38.36
C TYR A 309 19.42 -0.72 -39.85
N CYS A 310 18.28 -1.26 -40.30
CA CYS A 310 17.89 -1.20 -41.72
C CYS A 310 16.58 -0.43 -41.98
N GLY A 311 15.89 0.04 -40.94
CA GLY A 311 14.62 0.74 -41.06
C GLY A 311 13.42 -0.14 -41.40
N ALA A 312 13.59 -1.46 -41.51
CA ALA A 312 12.48 -2.37 -41.79
C ALA A 312 11.42 -2.32 -40.68
N VAL A 313 10.15 -2.13 -41.07
CA VAL A 313 9.00 -2.18 -40.17
C VAL A 313 8.40 -3.58 -40.24
N LEU A 314 8.46 -4.31 -39.13
CA LEU A 314 7.94 -5.67 -39.00
C LEU A 314 6.60 -5.60 -38.29
N ARG A 315 5.56 -6.21 -38.86
CA ARG A 315 4.27 -6.36 -38.19
C ARG A 315 4.25 -7.67 -37.39
N ILE A 316 3.63 -7.64 -36.22
CA ILE A 316 3.66 -8.71 -35.21
C ILE A 316 2.24 -9.18 -34.93
#